data_AF-A0A0F9TS34-F1
#
_entry.id   AF-A0A0F9TS34-F1
#
_cell.length_a   1.000
_cell.length_b   1.000
_cell.length_c   1.000
_cell.angle_alpha   90.00
_cell.angle_beta   90.00
_cell.angle_gamma   90.00
#
_symmetry.space_group_name_H-M   'P 1'
#
loop_
_entity.id
_entity.type
_entity.pdbx_description
1 polymer ?
#
loop_
_entity_poly.entity_id
_entity_poly.type
_entity_poly.pdbx_seq_one_letter_code
_entity_poly.pdbx_strand_id
1 'polypeptide(L)'
;VGRRDKDIKWDGRIWAVEHKTTSWGTAKSGFNATYIETFSPNSQIDGYMHSLKMEYGEIAKGILCDLALVTPNNHEHFMFLPIERSIASLDAWLWKTRKEIELIEKNEEALAQVDPTAPFMNAYAQNDTSCIQFMKPCMYMDLCKTIPNPQARPEIPKGFVERKWEPFDELKLESIGLKK
;
A
#
# COMPACT_ATOMS: atom_id res chain seq x y z
N VAL A 1 8.06 6.55 -4.02
CA VAL A 1 7.30 7.34 -5.03
C VAL A 1 5.90 6.75 -5.13
N GLY A 2 4.85 7.56 -5.03
CA GLY A 2 3.45 7.13 -5.16
C GLY A 2 2.75 7.84 -6.31
N ARG A 3 1.62 7.30 -6.79
CA ARG A 3 0.85 7.87 -7.89
C ARG A 3 -0.65 7.84 -7.55
N ARG A 4 -1.28 9.01 -7.53
CA ARG A 4 -2.75 9.11 -7.48
C ARG A 4 -3.32 8.66 -8.81
N ASP A 5 -4.44 7.93 -8.80
CA ASP A 5 -5.03 7.41 -10.04
C ASP A 5 -5.50 8.55 -10.95
N LYS A 6 -6.26 9.50 -10.40
CA LYS A 6 -6.81 10.64 -11.14
C LYS A 6 -7.11 11.82 -10.22
N ASP A 7 -6.85 13.03 -10.68
CA ASP A 7 -7.35 14.26 -10.04
C ASP A 7 -8.53 14.82 -10.85
N ILE A 8 -9.58 15.28 -10.17
CA ILE A 8 -10.76 15.90 -10.80
C ILE A 8 -11.09 17.24 -10.14
N LYS A 9 -11.70 18.13 -10.92
CA LYS A 9 -12.34 19.34 -10.41
C LYS A 9 -13.83 19.11 -10.28
N TRP A 10 -14.37 19.27 -9.07
CA TRP A 10 -15.80 19.16 -8.79
C TRP A 10 -16.21 20.23 -7.79
N ASP A 11 -17.25 20.99 -8.14
CA ASP A 11 -17.77 22.11 -7.35
C ASP A 11 -16.70 23.13 -6.92
N GLY A 12 -15.86 23.52 -7.87
CA GLY A 12 -14.76 24.48 -7.64
C GLY A 12 -13.59 23.95 -6.81
N ARG A 13 -13.67 22.72 -6.30
CA ARG A 13 -12.63 22.06 -5.52
C ARG A 13 -11.92 20.96 -6.31
N ILE A 14 -10.73 20.59 -5.85
CA ILE A 14 -9.95 19.47 -6.40
C ILE A 14 -10.11 18.25 -5.50
N TRP A 15 -10.44 17.12 -6.10
CA TRP A 15 -10.51 15.81 -5.47
C TRP A 15 -9.55 14.87 -6.17
N ALA A 16 -8.85 14.02 -5.42
CA ALA A 16 -8.22 12.85 -6.04
C ALA A 16 -9.22 11.67 -6.00
N VAL A 17 -9.28 10.91 -7.07
CA VAL A 17 -10.07 9.69 -7.18
C VAL A 17 -9.13 8.50 -7.04
N GLU A 18 -9.49 7.55 -6.20
CA GLU A 18 -8.75 6.30 -5.97
C GLU A 18 -9.68 5.13 -6.29
N HIS A 19 -9.39 4.37 -7.36
CA HIS A 19 -10.27 3.29 -7.78
C HIS A 19 -9.91 1.97 -7.09
N LYS A 20 -10.91 1.30 -6.51
CA LYS A 20 -10.74 0.00 -5.83
C LYS A 20 -11.85 -0.97 -6.18
N THR A 21 -11.44 -2.16 -6.59
CA THR A 21 -12.36 -3.29 -6.75
C THR A 21 -12.31 -4.20 -5.53
N THR A 22 -13.45 -4.78 -5.16
CA THR A 22 -13.50 -5.82 -4.11
C THR A 22 -14.50 -6.90 -4.45
N SER A 23 -14.37 -8.07 -3.84
CA SER A 23 -15.41 -9.10 -3.79
C SER A 23 -16.08 -9.19 -2.42
N TRP A 24 -15.75 -8.28 -1.49
CA TRP A 24 -16.26 -8.29 -0.12
C TRP A 24 -17.62 -7.59 -0.05
N GLY A 25 -18.66 -8.37 -0.31
CA GLY A 25 -20.04 -7.91 -0.31
C GLY A 25 -20.95 -8.99 -0.85
N THR A 26 -22.22 -8.64 -1.08
CA THR A 26 -23.15 -9.52 -1.79
C THR A 26 -23.96 -8.75 -2.81
N ALA A 27 -24.48 -9.45 -3.81
CA ALA A 27 -25.37 -8.86 -4.80
C ALA A 27 -26.61 -8.18 -4.18
N LYS A 28 -27.07 -8.66 -3.02
CA LYS A 28 -28.27 -8.17 -2.34
C LYS A 28 -27.98 -7.01 -1.38
N SER A 29 -26.88 -7.08 -0.64
CA SER A 29 -26.54 -6.14 0.44
C SER A 29 -25.49 -5.10 0.05
N GLY A 30 -24.92 -5.18 -1.15
CA GLY A 30 -23.82 -4.32 -1.58
C GLY A 30 -22.52 -4.61 -0.82
N PHE A 31 -21.72 -3.58 -0.60
CA PHE A 31 -20.42 -3.65 0.06
C PHE A 31 -20.53 -4.13 1.52
N ASN A 32 -19.58 -4.95 1.95
CA ASN A 32 -19.42 -5.30 3.35
C ASN A 32 -19.01 -4.05 4.15
N ALA A 33 -19.66 -3.79 5.30
CA ALA A 33 -19.37 -2.62 6.12
C ALA A 33 -17.91 -2.57 6.60
N THR A 34 -17.33 -3.71 6.99
CA THR A 34 -15.92 -3.80 7.39
C THR A 34 -14.98 -3.41 6.27
N TYR A 35 -15.32 -3.69 5.01
CA TYR A 35 -14.53 -3.24 3.86
C TYR A 35 -14.52 -1.71 3.75
N ILE A 36 -15.68 -1.06 3.91
CA ILE A 36 -15.79 0.41 3.87
C ILE A 36 -14.93 1.05 4.97
N GLU A 37 -14.92 0.48 6.18
CA GLU A 37 -14.10 0.98 7.30
C GLU A 37 -12.59 0.88 7.05
N THR A 38 -12.12 0.02 6.13
CA THR A 38 -10.67 -0.09 5.83
C THR A 38 -10.07 1.15 5.16
N PHE A 39 -10.91 2.06 4.68
CA PHE A 39 -10.46 3.30 4.04
C PHE A 39 -10.25 4.45 5.03
N SER A 40 -10.63 4.30 6.31
CA SER A 40 -10.43 5.35 7.30
C SER A 40 -10.28 4.79 8.73
N PRO A 41 -9.06 4.72 9.30
CA PRO A 41 -7.81 5.28 8.78
C PRO A 41 -7.14 4.41 7.71
N ASN A 42 -6.43 5.04 6.77
CA ASN A 42 -5.71 4.35 5.70
C ASN A 42 -4.51 5.18 5.21
N SER A 43 -3.31 4.63 5.34
CA SER A 43 -2.06 5.36 5.08
C SER A 43 -1.86 5.75 3.61
N GLN A 44 -2.37 4.96 2.65
CA GLN A 44 -2.33 5.31 1.23
C GLN A 44 -3.20 6.54 0.96
N ILE A 45 -4.43 6.54 1.48
CA ILE A 45 -5.37 7.66 1.34
C ILE A 45 -4.81 8.93 2.00
N ASP A 46 -4.29 8.81 3.22
CA ASP A 46 -3.72 9.94 3.95
C ASP A 46 -2.50 10.53 3.20
N GLY A 47 -1.63 9.68 2.63
CA GLY A 47 -0.50 10.13 1.82
C GLY A 47 -0.90 10.81 0.51
N TYR A 48 -1.92 10.28 -0.19
CA TYR A 48 -2.45 10.94 -1.38
C TYR A 48 -3.11 12.27 -1.04
N MET A 49 -3.84 12.36 0.06
CA MET A 49 -4.43 13.61 0.49
C MET A 49 -3.38 14.65 0.89
N HIS A 50 -2.32 14.24 1.58
CA HIS A 50 -1.18 15.10 1.87
C HIS A 50 -0.56 15.63 0.57
N SER A 51 -0.30 14.77 -0.41
CA SER A 51 0.25 15.19 -1.71
C SER A 51 -0.69 16.12 -2.49
N LEU A 52 -2.00 15.88 -2.44
CA LEU A 52 -3.00 16.71 -3.11
C LEU A 52 -3.02 18.12 -2.52
N LYS A 53 -2.95 18.24 -1.18
CA LYS A 53 -2.86 19.54 -0.52
C LYS A 53 -1.55 20.27 -0.79
N MET A 54 -0.42 19.55 -0.90
CA MET A 54 0.84 20.18 -1.30
C MET A 54 0.76 20.80 -2.70
N GLU A 55 0.08 20.13 -3.62
CA GLU A 55 0.00 20.55 -5.03
C GLU A 55 -1.04 21.63 -5.28
N TYR A 56 -2.22 21.51 -4.66
CA TYR A 56 -3.36 22.39 -4.94
C TYR A 56 -3.73 23.30 -3.75
N GLY A 57 -3.05 23.22 -2.61
CA GLY A 57 -3.30 24.08 -1.45
C GLY A 57 -4.75 24.02 -0.96
N GLU A 58 -5.35 25.19 -0.72
CA GLU A 58 -6.70 25.32 -0.13
C GLU A 58 -7.84 24.79 -1.02
N ILE A 59 -7.64 24.69 -2.34
CA ILE A 59 -8.68 24.16 -3.23
C ILE A 59 -8.72 22.62 -3.21
N ALA A 60 -7.71 21.95 -2.64
CA ALA A 60 -7.73 20.50 -2.39
C ALA A 60 -8.72 20.15 -1.28
N LYS A 61 -9.69 19.31 -1.63
CA LYS A 61 -10.83 18.95 -0.76
C LYS A 61 -10.67 17.59 -0.10
N GLY A 62 -10.36 16.54 -0.86
CA GLY A 62 -10.24 15.20 -0.30
C GLY A 62 -10.01 14.12 -1.36
N ILE A 63 -10.21 12.88 -0.93
CA ILE A 63 -10.15 11.69 -1.79
C ILE A 63 -11.57 11.16 -1.99
N LEU A 64 -11.91 10.82 -3.22
CA LEU A 64 -13.10 10.04 -3.57
C LEU A 64 -12.64 8.61 -3.86
N CYS A 65 -12.90 7.68 -2.94
CA CYS A 65 -12.67 6.28 -3.22
C CYS A 65 -13.79 5.77 -4.13
N ASP A 66 -13.44 5.46 -5.37
CA ASP A 66 -14.32 4.87 -6.38
C ASP A 66 -14.34 3.36 -6.20
N LEU A 67 -15.36 2.85 -5.52
CA LEU A 67 -15.47 1.45 -5.13
C LEU A 67 -16.36 0.71 -6.14
N ALA A 68 -15.85 -0.42 -6.64
CA ALA A 68 -16.61 -1.35 -7.47
C ALA A 68 -16.67 -2.74 -6.80
N LEU A 69 -17.88 -3.25 -6.56
CA LEU A 69 -18.08 -4.60 -6.05
C LEU A 69 -18.20 -5.58 -7.23
N VAL A 70 -17.22 -6.47 -7.34
CA VAL A 70 -17.13 -7.48 -8.40
C VAL A 70 -17.46 -8.84 -7.79
N THR A 71 -18.66 -9.35 -8.10
CA THR A 71 -19.08 -10.70 -7.72
C THR A 71 -19.43 -11.52 -8.96
N PRO A 72 -19.42 -12.86 -8.92
CA PRO A 72 -19.72 -13.69 -10.09
C PRO A 72 -21.08 -13.41 -10.73
N ASN A 73 -22.06 -12.98 -9.93
CA ASN A 73 -23.46 -12.84 -10.34
C ASN A 73 -23.97 -11.38 -10.31
N ASN A 74 -23.11 -10.40 -10.00
CA ASN A 74 -23.51 -9.00 -9.93
C ASN A 74 -22.31 -8.06 -10.18
N HIS A 75 -22.52 -7.07 -11.05
CA HIS A 75 -21.57 -6.07 -11.51
C HIS A 75 -22.08 -4.62 -11.32
N GLU A 76 -23.14 -4.40 -10.55
CA GLU A 76 -23.87 -3.12 -10.54
C GLU A 76 -23.66 -2.26 -9.29
N HIS A 77 -22.90 -2.74 -8.31
CA HIS A 77 -22.68 -2.01 -7.06
C HIS A 77 -21.43 -1.13 -7.17
N PHE A 78 -21.65 0.17 -7.33
CA PHE A 78 -20.63 1.22 -7.34
C PHE A 78 -20.90 2.23 -6.25
N MET A 79 -19.84 2.79 -5.66
CA MET A 79 -19.94 3.80 -4.62
C MET A 79 -18.75 4.76 -4.69
N PHE A 80 -19.02 6.06 -4.59
CA PHE A 80 -17.99 7.02 -4.21
C PHE A 80 -18.03 7.22 -2.70
N LEU A 81 -16.95 6.85 -2.01
CA LEU A 81 -16.76 7.13 -0.60
C LEU A 81 -15.89 8.39 -0.45
N PRO A 82 -16.45 9.54 -0.04
CA PRO A 82 -15.67 10.74 0.18
C PRO A 82 -14.93 10.67 1.51
N ILE A 83 -13.63 10.97 1.47
CA ILE A 83 -12.76 10.98 2.64
C ILE A 83 -12.03 12.31 2.69
N GLU A 84 -12.16 12.98 3.83
CA GLU A 84 -11.51 14.25 4.14
C GLU A 84 -10.66 14.11 5.41
N ARG A 85 -9.63 14.95 5.49
CA ARG A 85 -8.76 15.08 6.67
C ARG A 85 -8.52 16.54 6.97
N SER A 86 -8.47 16.83 8.27
CA SER A 86 -7.93 18.10 8.73
C SER A 86 -6.43 18.17 8.47
N ILE A 87 -5.87 19.38 8.38
CA ILE A 87 -4.42 19.59 8.29
C ILE A 87 -3.70 18.92 9.46
N ALA A 88 -4.23 19.08 10.68
CA ALA A 88 -3.66 18.45 11.87
C ALA A 88 -3.61 16.91 11.78
N SER A 89 -4.61 16.29 11.14
CA SER A 89 -4.60 14.84 10.90
C SER A 89 -3.51 14.43 9.90
N LEU A 90 -3.27 15.25 8.86
CA LEU A 90 -2.21 15.02 7.89
C LEU A 90 -0.82 15.25 8.49
N ASP A 91 -0.67 16.24 9.38
CA ASP A 91 0.58 16.46 10.14
C ASP A 91 0.88 15.28 11.06
N ALA A 92 -0.15 14.74 11.73
CA ALA A 92 -0.01 13.54 12.56
C ALA A 92 0.40 12.32 11.71
N TRP A 93 -0.17 12.16 10.51
CA TRP A 93 0.25 11.13 9.56
C TRP A 93 1.70 11.32 9.10
N LEU A 94 2.11 12.55 8.79
CA LEU A 94 3.46 12.87 8.36
C LEU A 94 4.48 12.56 9.46
N TRP A 95 4.16 12.89 10.71
CA TRP A 95 5.00 12.54 11.86
C TRP A 95 5.17 11.02 12.00
N LYS A 96 4.08 10.24 11.90
CA LYS A 96 4.15 8.77 11.94
C LYS A 96 4.99 8.22 10.79
N THR A 97 4.79 8.76 9.58
CA THR A 97 5.52 8.33 8.39
C THR A 97 7.03 8.57 8.53
N ARG A 98 7.43 9.72 9.11
CA ARG A 98 8.85 9.98 9.44
C ARG A 98 9.41 8.97 10.43
N LYS A 99 8.64 8.55 11.43
CA LYS A 99 9.05 7.50 12.38
C LYS A 99 9.28 6.15 11.71
N GLU A 100 8.43 5.78 10.77
CA GLU A 100 8.63 4.56 9.98
C GLU A 100 9.88 4.65 9.11
N ILE A 101 10.18 5.81 8.52
CA ILE A 101 11.41 6.02 7.74
C ILE A 101 12.65 5.88 8.64
N GLU A 102 12.67 6.53 9.82
CA GLU A 102 13.76 6.39 10.80
C GLU A 102 13.95 4.91 11.22
N LEU A 103 12.87 4.15 11.33
CA LEU A 103 12.95 2.72 11.67
C LEU A 103 13.53 1.90 10.52
N ILE A 104 13.18 2.21 9.27
CA ILE A 104 13.78 1.57 8.09
C ILE A 104 15.28 1.83 8.09
N GLU A 105 15.72 3.09 8.23
CA GLU A 105 17.15 3.45 8.25
C GLU A 105 17.92 2.69 9.34
N LYS A 106 17.37 2.62 10.56
CA LYS A 106 17.97 1.82 11.65
C LYS A 106 18.06 0.33 11.34
N ASN A 107 17.04 -0.22 10.67
CA ASN A 107 17.07 -1.63 10.29
C ASN A 107 18.09 -1.90 9.18
N GLU A 108 18.26 -0.97 8.22
CA GLU A 108 19.32 -1.07 7.21
C GLU A 108 20.72 -1.03 7.85
N GLU A 109 20.93 -0.13 8.81
CA GLU A 109 22.18 -0.07 9.59
C GLU A 109 22.43 -1.37 10.36
N ALA A 110 21.40 -1.91 11.02
CA ALA A 110 21.49 -3.20 11.72
C ALA A 110 21.80 -4.34 10.76
N LEU A 111 21.12 -4.40 9.60
CA LEU A 111 21.32 -5.41 8.56
C LEU A 111 22.77 -5.45 8.08
N ALA A 112 23.40 -4.28 7.90
CA ALA A 112 24.78 -4.17 7.47
C ALA A 112 25.79 -4.77 8.48
N GLN A 113 25.38 -4.96 9.74
CA GLN A 113 26.19 -5.51 10.82
C GLN A 113 25.80 -6.96 11.19
N VAL A 114 24.80 -7.54 10.52
CA VAL A 114 24.36 -8.93 10.78
C VAL A 114 25.46 -9.90 10.34
N ASP A 115 25.83 -10.80 11.24
CA ASP A 115 26.63 -11.98 10.90
C ASP A 115 25.73 -13.02 10.21
N PRO A 116 26.03 -13.45 8.96
CA PRO A 116 25.23 -14.47 8.26
C PRO A 116 25.14 -15.81 9.00
N THR A 117 26.08 -16.09 9.91
CA THR A 117 26.11 -17.29 10.73
C THR A 117 25.38 -17.14 12.07
N ALA A 118 24.93 -15.93 12.40
CA ALA A 118 24.19 -15.68 13.63
C ALA A 118 22.90 -16.50 13.69
N PRO A 119 22.47 -16.94 14.89
CA PRO A 119 21.27 -17.74 15.05
C PRO A 119 19.97 -17.00 14.70
N PHE A 120 19.99 -15.67 14.68
CA PHE A 120 18.88 -14.82 14.29
C PHE A 120 19.39 -13.49 13.70
N MET A 121 18.56 -12.84 12.88
CA MET A 121 18.81 -11.50 12.36
C MET A 121 18.31 -10.45 13.36
N ASN A 122 19.16 -9.52 13.78
CA ASN A 122 18.80 -8.42 14.68
C ASN A 122 18.31 -7.16 13.94
N ALA A 123 17.86 -7.33 12.69
CA ALA A 123 17.27 -6.31 11.83
C ALA A 123 15.86 -6.74 11.40
N TYR A 124 14.97 -5.78 11.18
CA TYR A 124 13.57 -5.95 10.79
C TYR A 124 12.76 -6.82 11.77
N ALA A 125 12.30 -6.20 12.85
CA ALA A 125 11.45 -6.86 13.82
C ALA A 125 10.22 -7.53 13.17
N GLN A 126 9.91 -8.75 13.60
CA GLN A 126 8.73 -9.48 13.16
C GLN A 126 7.45 -8.73 13.57
N ASN A 127 6.50 -8.59 12.63
CA ASN A 127 5.15 -8.13 12.91
C ASN A 127 4.23 -9.32 13.17
N ASP A 128 3.86 -9.55 14.42
CA ASP A 128 3.01 -10.65 14.87
C ASP A 128 1.52 -10.44 14.56
N THR A 129 1.08 -9.20 14.35
CA THR A 129 -0.33 -8.86 14.10
C THR A 129 -0.78 -9.04 12.65
N SER A 130 0.16 -9.06 11.70
CA SER A 130 -0.13 -9.07 10.25
C SER A 130 0.09 -10.44 9.58
N CYS A 131 0.17 -11.52 10.35
CA CYS A 131 0.41 -12.87 9.83
C CYS A 131 -0.74 -13.39 8.95
N ILE A 132 -1.98 -12.94 9.22
CA ILE A 132 -3.16 -13.21 8.41
C ILE A 132 -3.84 -11.88 8.12
N GLN A 133 -3.94 -11.52 6.84
CA GLN A 133 -4.67 -10.35 6.39
C GLN A 133 -5.66 -10.74 5.31
N PHE A 134 -6.88 -10.20 5.37
CA PHE A 134 -7.96 -10.50 4.43
C PHE A 134 -8.23 -12.02 4.27
N MET A 135 -8.19 -12.76 5.38
CA MET A 135 -8.34 -14.22 5.44
C MET A 135 -7.29 -14.99 4.61
N LYS A 136 -6.18 -14.34 4.24
CA LYS A 136 -5.05 -14.96 3.55
C LYS A 136 -3.81 -14.94 4.44
N PRO A 137 -3.07 -16.05 4.53
CA PRO A 137 -1.79 -16.04 5.23
C PRO A 137 -0.78 -15.15 4.48
N CYS A 138 0.13 -14.52 5.23
CA CYS A 138 1.27 -13.82 4.67
C CYS A 138 2.10 -14.77 3.78
N MET A 139 2.52 -14.30 2.61
CA MET A 139 3.31 -15.12 1.67
C MET A 139 4.67 -15.55 2.22
N TYR A 140 5.20 -14.82 3.21
CA TYR A 140 6.47 -15.10 3.87
C TYR A 140 6.30 -15.91 5.17
N MET A 141 5.09 -16.37 5.50
CA MET A 141 4.79 -16.97 6.82
C MET A 141 5.69 -18.18 7.13
N ASP A 142 5.91 -19.06 6.16
CA ASP A 142 6.74 -20.25 6.37
C ASP A 142 8.21 -19.89 6.57
N LEU A 143 8.71 -18.87 5.85
CA LEU A 143 10.08 -18.37 6.01
C LEU A 143 10.27 -17.76 7.39
N CYS A 144 9.35 -16.90 7.81
CA CYS A 144 9.40 -16.24 9.12
C CYS A 144 9.35 -17.24 10.28
N LYS A 145 8.62 -18.35 10.14
CA LYS A 145 8.52 -19.40 11.17
C LYS A 145 9.73 -20.34 11.24
N THR A 146 10.49 -20.47 10.15
CA THR A 146 11.52 -21.52 10.03
C THR A 146 12.94 -20.98 9.88
N ILE A 147 13.08 -19.70 9.52
CA ILE A 147 14.36 -19.06 9.21
C ILE A 147 14.47 -17.76 10.01
N PRO A 148 14.96 -17.82 11.27
CA PRO A 148 15.16 -16.62 12.10
C PRO A 148 16.25 -15.68 11.57
N ASN A 149 17.17 -16.20 10.73
CA ASN A 149 18.16 -15.40 10.02
C ASN A 149 18.11 -15.71 8.51
N PRO A 150 17.42 -14.89 7.71
CA PRO A 150 17.37 -15.06 6.26
C PRO A 150 18.74 -15.03 5.56
N GLN A 151 19.75 -14.33 6.10
CA GLN A 151 21.09 -14.30 5.50
C GLN A 151 21.82 -15.66 5.56
N ALA A 152 21.40 -16.56 6.46
CA ALA A 152 21.93 -17.92 6.51
C ALA A 152 21.47 -18.80 5.33
N ARG A 153 20.50 -18.34 4.54
CA ARG A 153 19.95 -19.04 3.36
C ARG A 153 19.94 -18.11 2.14
N PRO A 154 21.08 -18.00 1.43
CA PRO A 154 21.19 -17.11 0.28
C PRO A 154 20.40 -17.60 -0.94
N GLU A 155 19.91 -18.83 -0.93
CA GLU A 155 19.09 -19.36 -2.01
C GLU A 155 17.70 -18.71 -2.07
N ILE A 156 17.18 -18.52 -3.29
CA ILE A 156 15.83 -18.02 -3.50
C ILE A 156 14.84 -19.04 -2.92
N PRO A 157 13.96 -18.64 -1.99
CA PRO A 157 12.99 -19.56 -1.41
C PRO A 157 12.05 -20.17 -2.45
N LYS A 158 11.61 -21.41 -2.22
CA LYS A 158 10.70 -22.11 -3.13
C LYS A 158 9.41 -21.30 -3.36
N GLY A 159 9.06 -21.09 -4.62
CA GLY A 159 7.87 -20.31 -5.02
C GLY A 159 8.13 -18.81 -5.18
N PHE A 160 9.34 -18.34 -4.86
CA PHE A 160 9.80 -16.98 -5.13
C PHE A 160 10.71 -16.96 -6.36
N VAL A 161 10.83 -15.79 -6.97
CA VAL A 161 11.73 -15.54 -8.10
C VAL A 161 12.45 -14.23 -7.83
N GLU A 162 13.77 -14.23 -7.97
CA GLU A 162 14.54 -13.00 -8.01
C GLU A 162 14.43 -12.41 -9.42
N ARG A 163 13.87 -11.21 -9.52
CA ARG A 163 13.69 -10.51 -10.77
C ARG A 163 14.00 -9.03 -10.57
N LYS A 164 14.91 -8.49 -11.39
CA LYS A 164 15.15 -7.06 -11.43
C LYS A 164 13.91 -6.37 -12.00
N TRP A 165 13.34 -5.42 -11.26
CA TRP A 165 12.30 -4.56 -11.79
C TRP A 165 12.94 -3.44 -12.61
N GLU A 166 12.51 -3.28 -13.86
CA GLU A 166 12.98 -2.24 -14.77
C GLU A 166 11.75 -1.63 -15.47
N PRO A 167 11.61 -0.28 -15.52
CA PRO A 167 10.46 0.36 -16.16
C PRO A 167 10.29 -0.04 -17.63
N PHE A 168 11.40 -0.26 -18.34
CA PHE A 168 11.41 -0.66 -19.74
C PHE A 168 10.76 -2.04 -19.95
N ASP A 169 11.01 -2.98 -19.05
CA ASP A 169 10.54 -4.36 -19.17
C ASP A 169 9.04 -4.45 -18.85
N GLU A 170 8.58 -3.69 -17.84
CA GLU A 170 7.18 -3.71 -17.39
C GLU A 170 6.24 -2.84 -18.23
N LEU A 171 6.68 -1.64 -18.60
CA LEU A 171 5.86 -0.69 -19.37
C LEU A 171 6.08 -0.84 -20.89
N LYS A 172 6.93 -1.78 -21.31
CA LYS A 172 7.30 -2.03 -22.71
C LYS A 172 7.69 -0.74 -23.45
N LEU A 173 8.48 0.11 -22.80
CA LEU A 173 8.78 1.46 -23.32
C LEU A 173 9.56 1.44 -24.64
N GLU A 174 10.23 0.33 -24.95
CA GLU A 174 10.84 0.08 -26.25
C GLU A 174 9.81 0.06 -27.39
N SER A 175 8.58 -0.42 -27.10
CA SER A 175 7.48 -0.45 -28.08
C SER A 175 6.97 0.93 -28.48
N ILE A 176 7.32 1.97 -27.71
CA ILE A 176 7.01 3.37 -28.01
C ILE A 176 8.26 4.18 -28.38
N GLY A 177 9.37 3.52 -28.70
CA GLY A 177 10.58 4.14 -29.26
C GLY A 177 11.54 4.76 -28.24
N LEU A 178 11.32 4.55 -26.94
CA LEU A 178 12.28 4.95 -25.91
C LEU A 178 13.42 3.93 -25.83
N LYS A 179 14.66 4.41 -25.73
CA LYS A 179 15.86 3.55 -25.58
C LYS A 179 16.31 3.51 -24.13
N LYS A 180 16.78 2.33 -23.72
CA LYS A 180 17.30 2.01 -22.38
C LYS A 180 18.56 2.79 -22.06
#